data_AF-A0A4S9ZYG4-F1
#
_entry.id   AF-A0A4S9ZYG4-F1
#
_cell.length_a   1.000
_cell.length_b   1.000
_cell.length_c   1.000
_cell.angle_alpha   90.00
_cell.angle_beta   90.00
_cell.angle_gamma   90.00
#
_symmetry.space_group_name_H-M   'P 1'
#
loop_
_entity.id
_entity.type
_entity.pdbx_description
1 polymer ?
#
loop_
_entity_poly.entity_id
_entity_poly.type
_entity_poly.pdbx_seq_one_letter_code
_entity_poly.pdbx_strand_id
1 'polypeptide(L)'
;QQRDDQQTWSSASTRSLYPHVGENHGTKGPVHTSFNDSSFPIGDLSIKAMDEVSGLSKKPTDPWSGDHIGFFNTLGAVSRSGQHKGKRSYAARGYFQANACRPNLKVLCEAQVNKIVLEDGVAKGVEFVYHGMNETVYAKKEVILCGGVINSPQILELSGIGDPKILKQAGVECKIELPGVGENLQDHACAVLGLDLKPGTITMDILGDPQVMEAAGKALVETQSGPLTSIVSTQGFLPYKLQAPASELESTVKSIRETQQLSSTTPFYKRQLDQVIAHLESDRSANLQFIVVPAGADYENGIATQKMWPPPDNNRLHRMVIASCLQYPVARGTCHISSSGGLIADAPTV
;
A
#
# COMPACT_ATOMS: atom_id res chain seq x y z
N GLN A 1 4.43 -7.27 37.65
CA GLN A 1 4.80 -5.84 37.65
C GLN A 1 4.42 -5.25 36.30
N GLN A 2 3.14 -4.86 36.21
CA GLN A 2 2.58 -4.08 35.11
C GLN A 2 3.18 -2.68 35.20
N ARG A 3 3.69 -2.13 34.09
CA ARG A 3 4.05 -0.72 34.03
C ARG A 3 2.78 0.08 33.79
N ASP A 4 2.21 0.58 34.88
CA ASP A 4 1.38 1.77 34.87
C ASP A 4 2.27 2.98 34.57
N ASP A 5 2.52 3.24 33.29
CA ASP A 5 3.03 4.55 32.85
C ASP A 5 1.83 5.38 32.36
N GLN A 6 0.98 5.78 33.32
CA GLN A 6 0.11 6.95 33.16
C GLN A 6 0.99 8.19 33.06
N GLN A 7 1.44 8.49 31.84
CA GLN A 7 2.07 9.77 31.55
C GLN A 7 0.97 10.83 31.49
N THR A 8 0.80 11.56 32.60
CA THR A 8 -0.13 12.70 32.72
C THR A 8 0.35 13.84 31.82
N TRP A 9 -0.18 13.92 30.61
CA TRP A 9 0.02 15.06 29.69
C TRP A 9 -1.06 16.12 29.92
N SER A 10 -0.92 16.91 30.98
CA SER A 10 -1.81 18.05 31.27
C SER A 10 -1.21 19.39 30.81
N SER A 11 -1.47 19.77 29.57
CA SER A 11 -1.62 21.17 29.13
C SER A 11 -2.11 21.18 27.68
N ALA A 12 -3.09 22.01 27.37
CA ALA A 12 -3.88 22.01 26.14
C ALA A 12 -3.15 22.40 24.82
N SER A 13 -1.91 21.95 24.57
CA SER A 13 -1.16 22.31 23.35
C SER A 13 -0.22 21.24 22.75
N THR A 14 -0.08 20.04 23.33
CA THR A 14 0.76 18.98 22.74
C THR A 14 -0.07 18.02 21.88
N ARG A 15 -0.09 18.26 20.57
CA ARG A 15 -0.62 17.31 19.59
C ARG A 15 0.15 15.98 19.68
N SER A 16 -0.53 14.87 19.99
CA SER A 16 0.11 13.56 20.06
C SER A 16 0.73 13.17 18.72
N LEU A 17 1.98 12.69 18.73
CA LEU A 17 2.65 12.09 17.58
C LEU A 17 2.06 10.70 17.23
N TYR A 18 1.26 10.14 18.14
CA TYR A 18 0.65 8.80 18.05
C TYR A 18 -0.86 8.91 18.39
N PRO A 19 -1.66 9.60 17.56
CA PRO A 19 -3.10 9.73 17.78
C PRO A 19 -3.79 8.37 17.62
N HIS A 20 -4.57 7.98 18.62
CA HIS A 20 -5.25 6.68 18.68
C HIS A 20 -6.35 6.68 19.75
N VAL A 21 -7.53 6.16 19.40
CA VAL A 21 -8.65 5.97 20.33
C VAL A 21 -8.97 4.48 20.38
N GLY A 22 -8.56 3.79 21.44
CA GLY A 22 -8.64 2.32 21.50
C GLY A 22 -10.02 1.71 21.28
N GLU A 23 -11.10 2.44 21.59
CA GLU A 23 -12.48 2.00 21.35
C GLU A 23 -12.82 1.80 19.86
N ASN A 24 -12.12 2.49 18.95
CA ASN A 24 -12.30 2.37 17.51
C ASN A 24 -11.59 1.14 16.92
N HIS A 25 -10.76 0.44 17.70
CA HIS A 25 -9.87 -0.60 17.20
C HIS A 25 -10.23 -1.98 17.76
N GLY A 26 -10.27 -2.98 16.88
CA GLY A 26 -10.53 -4.36 17.28
C GLY A 26 -9.37 -4.95 18.10
N THR A 27 -9.70 -5.62 19.21
CA THR A 27 -8.69 -6.18 20.14
C THR A 27 -8.47 -7.69 20.01
N LYS A 28 -9.30 -8.38 19.22
CA LYS A 28 -9.32 -9.85 19.10
C LYS A 28 -9.15 -10.37 17.67
N GLY A 29 -8.89 -9.47 16.72
CA GLY A 29 -8.69 -9.83 15.32
C GLY A 29 -7.39 -10.61 15.12
N PRO A 30 -7.30 -11.44 14.05
CA PRO A 30 -6.12 -12.24 13.76
C PRO A 30 -4.94 -11.43 13.19
N VAL A 31 -5.18 -10.20 12.75
CA VAL A 31 -4.15 -9.26 12.31
C VAL A 31 -3.96 -8.21 13.39
N HIS A 32 -2.79 -8.22 14.01
CA HIS A 32 -2.37 -7.25 15.00
C HIS A 32 -1.69 -6.05 14.32
N THR A 33 -2.07 -4.86 14.76
CA THR A 33 -1.42 -3.60 14.41
C THR A 33 -0.84 -2.95 15.67
N SER A 34 0.24 -2.18 15.51
CA SER A 34 0.91 -1.52 16.63
C SER A 34 1.76 -0.35 16.17
N PHE A 35 2.08 0.55 17.09
CA PHE A 35 3.15 1.51 16.88
C PHE A 35 4.52 0.85 16.99
N ASN A 36 5.54 1.54 16.49
CA ASN A 36 6.92 1.16 16.71
C ASN A 36 7.27 1.25 18.21
N ASP A 37 8.07 0.30 18.70
CA ASP A 37 8.67 0.36 20.04
C ASP A 37 9.98 1.16 20.08
N SER A 38 10.51 1.47 18.89
CA SER A 38 11.71 2.24 18.66
C SER A 38 11.53 3.11 17.41
N SER A 39 11.85 4.39 17.52
CA SER A 39 11.77 5.35 16.42
C SER A 39 13.08 6.12 16.29
N PHE A 40 13.35 6.62 15.08
CA PHE A 40 14.44 7.54 14.85
C PHE A 40 13.97 8.97 15.18
N PRO A 41 14.74 9.77 15.95
CA PRO A 41 14.34 11.13 16.33
C PRO A 41 13.96 12.02 15.13
N ILE A 42 14.58 11.78 13.97
CA ILE A 42 14.29 12.52 12.74
C ILE A 42 12.81 12.39 12.32
N GLY A 43 12.14 11.26 12.56
CA GLY A 43 10.72 11.09 12.21
C GLY A 43 9.81 12.05 12.98
N ASP A 44 10.00 12.14 14.31
CA ASP A 44 9.23 13.04 15.17
C ASP A 44 9.55 14.52 14.88
N LEU A 45 10.80 14.82 14.54
CA LEU A 45 11.20 16.16 14.07
C LEU A 45 10.55 16.50 12.73
N SER A 46 10.47 15.55 11.79
CA SER A 46 9.79 15.75 10.52
C SER A 46 8.30 16.01 10.71
N ILE A 47 7.62 15.31 11.62
CA ILE A 47 6.19 15.58 11.93
C ILE A 47 6.02 17.04 12.41
N LYS A 48 6.87 17.51 13.32
CA LYS A 48 6.83 18.88 13.83
C LYS A 48 7.08 19.91 12.73
N ALA A 49 8.10 19.70 11.90
CA ALA A 49 8.41 20.57 10.78
C ALA A 49 7.26 20.61 9.76
N MET A 50 6.64 19.47 9.47
CA MET A 50 5.50 19.39 8.57
C MET A 50 4.24 20.07 9.16
N ASP A 51 3.98 19.94 10.46
CA ASP A 51 2.91 20.68 11.12
C ASP A 51 3.12 22.20 11.02
N GLU A 52 4.36 22.66 11.24
CA GLU A 52 4.72 24.09 11.17
C GLU A 52 4.55 24.64 9.76
N VAL A 53 5.14 23.97 8.76
CA VAL A 53 5.15 24.45 7.37
C VAL A 53 3.77 24.35 6.73
N SER A 54 2.99 23.31 7.04
CA SER A 54 1.65 23.14 6.46
C SER A 54 0.60 24.11 7.03
N GLY A 55 0.87 24.70 8.19
CA GLY A 55 -0.09 25.53 8.91
C GLY A 55 -1.32 24.78 9.43
N LEU A 56 -1.36 23.45 9.34
CA LEU A 56 -2.47 22.65 9.84
C LEU A 56 -2.56 22.80 11.36
N SER A 57 -3.65 23.37 11.87
CA SER A 57 -3.87 23.66 13.30
C SER A 57 -4.52 22.52 14.09
N LYS A 58 -5.04 21.49 13.40
CA LYS A 58 -5.70 20.32 13.98
C LYS A 58 -4.96 19.03 13.59
N LYS A 59 -4.83 18.09 14.53
CA LYS A 59 -4.45 16.69 14.26
C LYS A 59 -5.68 15.79 14.36
N PRO A 60 -5.67 14.63 13.69
CA PRO A 60 -6.75 13.68 13.87
C PRO A 60 -6.69 13.13 15.29
N THR A 61 -7.84 12.96 15.93
CA THR A 61 -7.90 12.27 17.24
C THR A 61 -7.53 10.79 17.07
N ASP A 62 -7.97 10.21 15.96
CA ASP A 62 -7.69 8.86 15.51
C ASP A 62 -7.72 8.82 13.97
N PRO A 63 -6.59 8.66 13.28
CA PRO A 63 -6.54 8.62 11.82
C PRO A 63 -7.46 7.56 11.17
N TRP A 64 -7.78 6.49 11.91
CA TRP A 64 -8.60 5.39 11.42
C TRP A 64 -10.10 5.62 11.65
N SER A 65 -10.50 6.72 12.29
CA SER A 65 -11.92 7.08 12.49
C SER A 65 -12.54 7.82 11.29
N GLY A 66 -11.86 7.84 10.14
CA GLY A 66 -12.32 8.52 8.92
C GLY A 66 -11.84 9.98 8.76
N ASP A 67 -11.09 10.52 9.72
CA ASP A 67 -10.40 11.82 9.60
C ASP A 67 -8.89 11.60 9.79
N HIS A 68 -8.13 11.78 8.71
CA HIS A 68 -6.69 11.47 8.65
C HIS A 68 -5.85 12.71 8.32
N ILE A 69 -6.45 13.91 8.32
CA ILE A 69 -5.75 15.15 7.97
C ILE A 69 -4.77 15.55 9.08
N GLY A 70 -3.50 15.70 8.71
CA GLY A 70 -2.40 15.99 9.60
C GLY A 70 -1.30 14.92 9.55
N PHE A 71 -0.24 15.15 10.32
CA PHE A 71 0.96 14.29 10.34
C PHE A 71 1.05 13.50 11.64
N PHE A 72 1.46 12.24 11.57
CA PHE A 72 1.49 11.34 12.72
C PHE A 72 2.33 10.09 12.44
N ASN A 73 2.65 9.34 13.49
CA ASN A 73 3.13 7.98 13.36
C ASN A 73 1.94 7.04 13.18
N THR A 74 2.00 6.19 12.16
CA THR A 74 0.96 5.22 11.83
C THR A 74 1.15 3.88 12.53
N LEU A 75 0.06 3.13 12.68
CA LEU A 75 0.08 1.74 13.09
C LEU A 75 0.63 0.86 11.96
N GLY A 76 1.56 -0.01 12.29
CA GLY A 76 2.10 -1.04 11.42
C GLY A 76 1.56 -2.42 11.76
N ALA A 77 1.48 -3.30 10.76
CA ALA A 77 1.12 -4.70 10.95
C ALA A 77 2.29 -5.50 11.57
N VAL A 78 2.56 -5.25 12.85
CA VAL A 78 3.60 -5.90 13.65
C VAL A 78 2.99 -6.34 14.98
N SER A 79 3.23 -7.59 15.37
CA SER A 79 2.81 -8.09 16.68
C SER A 79 3.79 -7.60 17.76
N ARG A 80 3.29 -6.96 18.82
CA ARG A 80 4.11 -6.49 19.97
C ARG A 80 3.99 -7.39 21.20
N SER A 81 3.20 -8.45 21.11
CA SER A 81 2.96 -9.38 22.21
C SER A 81 2.76 -10.81 21.70
N GLY A 82 2.75 -11.76 22.64
CA GLY A 82 2.54 -13.18 22.37
C GLY A 82 3.68 -13.85 21.61
N GLN A 83 3.41 -15.06 21.12
CA GLN A 83 4.38 -15.93 20.43
C GLN A 83 4.97 -15.34 19.12
N HIS A 84 4.40 -14.26 18.62
CA HIS A 84 4.82 -13.60 17.38
C HIS A 84 5.37 -12.19 17.62
N LYS A 85 5.66 -11.82 18.87
CA LYS A 85 6.27 -10.54 19.23
C LYS A 85 7.49 -10.23 18.33
N GLY A 86 7.56 -8.98 17.86
CA GLY A 86 8.62 -8.48 16.99
C GLY A 86 8.51 -8.91 15.52
N LYS A 87 7.48 -9.68 15.14
CA LYS A 87 7.31 -10.18 13.77
C LYS A 87 6.15 -9.47 13.07
N ARG A 88 6.26 -9.38 11.73
CA ARG A 88 5.15 -8.96 10.86
C ARG A 88 3.89 -9.77 11.15
N SER A 89 2.78 -9.08 11.29
CA SER A 89 1.43 -9.62 11.34
C SER A 89 0.84 -9.58 9.92
N TYR A 90 0.41 -10.72 9.38
CA TYR A 90 -0.08 -10.82 7.99
C TYR A 90 -1.07 -11.97 7.82
N ALA A 91 -1.85 -11.92 6.74
CA ALA A 91 -3.01 -12.78 6.52
C ALA A 91 -2.68 -14.28 6.58
N ALA A 92 -1.61 -14.72 5.92
CA ALA A 92 -1.26 -16.14 5.92
C ALA A 92 -0.86 -16.66 7.32
N ARG A 93 -0.28 -15.83 8.19
CA ARG A 93 -0.05 -16.23 9.60
C ARG A 93 -1.34 -16.20 10.41
N GLY A 94 -2.07 -15.09 10.35
CA GLY A 94 -3.25 -14.85 11.19
C GLY A 94 -4.47 -15.71 10.84
N TYR A 95 -4.70 -15.98 9.56
CA TYR A 95 -5.86 -16.76 9.09
C TYR A 95 -5.50 -18.19 8.68
N PHE A 96 -4.44 -18.39 7.88
CA PHE A 96 -4.10 -19.74 7.41
C PHE A 96 -3.33 -20.56 8.45
N GLN A 97 -2.14 -20.12 8.86
CA GLN A 97 -1.27 -20.90 9.75
C GLN A 97 -1.96 -21.24 11.07
N ALA A 98 -2.73 -20.30 11.65
CA ALA A 98 -3.54 -20.52 12.84
C ALA A 98 -4.60 -21.64 12.69
N ASN A 99 -4.95 -22.00 11.45
CA ASN A 99 -6.00 -22.98 11.12
C ASN A 99 -5.50 -24.11 10.22
N ALA A 100 -4.19 -24.23 10.00
CA ALA A 100 -3.60 -25.17 9.03
C ALA A 100 -3.80 -26.64 9.40
N CYS A 101 -4.10 -26.94 10.67
CA CYS A 101 -4.40 -28.29 11.14
C CYS A 101 -5.78 -28.79 10.70
N ARG A 102 -6.66 -27.93 10.18
CA ARG A 102 -8.02 -28.31 9.77
C ARG A 102 -7.96 -29.21 8.53
N PRO A 103 -8.49 -30.45 8.58
CA PRO A 103 -8.33 -31.40 7.47
C PRO A 103 -9.04 -30.98 6.18
N ASN A 104 -10.04 -30.10 6.29
CA ASN A 104 -10.81 -29.54 5.18
C ASN A 104 -10.22 -28.27 4.57
N LEU A 105 -9.06 -27.80 5.05
CA LEU A 105 -8.33 -26.66 4.47
C LEU A 105 -7.07 -27.16 3.79
N LYS A 106 -6.92 -26.86 2.50
CA LYS A 106 -5.75 -27.22 1.69
C LYS A 106 -5.18 -25.94 1.08
N VAL A 107 -3.86 -25.81 1.13
CA VAL A 107 -3.13 -24.73 0.46
C VAL A 107 -2.08 -25.38 -0.41
N LEU A 108 -2.10 -25.05 -1.69
CA LEU A 108 -1.11 -25.46 -2.66
C LEU A 108 -0.34 -24.20 -3.08
N CYS A 109 0.92 -24.12 -2.68
CA CYS A 109 1.82 -23.06 -3.11
C CYS A 109 2.42 -23.40 -4.48
N GLU A 110 3.03 -22.39 -5.13
CA GLU A 110 3.72 -22.57 -6.42
C GLU A 110 2.80 -23.14 -7.51
N ALA A 111 1.49 -22.86 -7.39
CA ALA A 111 0.44 -23.29 -8.31
C ALA A 111 -0.18 -22.04 -8.96
N GLN A 112 0.35 -21.64 -10.12
CA GLN A 112 -0.11 -20.43 -10.81
C GLN A 112 -1.40 -20.73 -11.58
N VAL A 113 -2.53 -20.16 -11.14
CA VAL A 113 -3.81 -20.26 -11.85
C VAL A 113 -3.76 -19.43 -13.12
N ASN A 114 -4.08 -20.04 -14.26
CA ASN A 114 -4.14 -19.36 -15.56
C ASN A 114 -5.57 -19.10 -16.02
N LYS A 115 -6.51 -20.01 -15.70
CA LYS A 115 -7.86 -19.97 -16.28
C LYS A 115 -8.91 -20.53 -15.32
N ILE A 116 -10.13 -20.00 -15.42
CA ILE A 116 -11.34 -20.55 -14.81
C ILE A 116 -12.00 -21.49 -15.82
N VAL A 117 -12.33 -22.70 -15.36
CA VAL A 117 -13.13 -23.64 -16.15
C VAL A 117 -14.58 -23.18 -16.12
N LEU A 118 -15.10 -22.79 -17.29
CA LEU A 118 -16.47 -22.30 -17.47
C LEU A 118 -17.29 -23.30 -18.29
N GLU A 119 -18.48 -23.65 -17.77
CA GLU A 119 -19.51 -24.43 -18.44
C GLU A 119 -20.83 -23.66 -18.38
N ASP A 120 -21.40 -23.31 -19.54
CA ASP A 120 -22.66 -22.54 -19.66
C ASP A 120 -22.72 -21.28 -18.78
N GLY A 121 -21.59 -20.56 -18.70
CA GLY A 121 -21.45 -19.35 -17.88
C GLY A 121 -21.25 -19.61 -16.38
N VAL A 122 -21.13 -20.87 -15.95
CA VAL A 122 -20.89 -21.25 -14.56
C VAL A 122 -19.43 -21.64 -14.34
N ALA A 123 -18.79 -21.05 -13.33
CA ALA A 123 -17.45 -21.44 -12.91
C ALA A 123 -17.47 -22.80 -12.21
N LYS A 124 -16.78 -23.79 -12.79
CA LYS A 124 -16.71 -25.17 -12.28
C LYS A 124 -15.38 -25.52 -11.63
N GLY A 125 -14.34 -24.73 -11.86
CA GLY A 125 -13.00 -25.05 -11.41
C GLY A 125 -11.97 -24.07 -11.93
N VAL A 126 -10.70 -24.42 -11.77
CA VAL A 126 -9.56 -23.66 -12.30
C VAL A 126 -8.52 -24.60 -12.91
N GLU A 127 -7.85 -24.10 -13.93
CA GLU A 127 -6.64 -24.68 -14.52
C GLU A 127 -5.43 -23.89 -14.02
N PHE A 128 -4.39 -24.60 -13.60
CA PHE A 128 -3.19 -24.00 -13.02
C PHE A 128 -1.94 -24.79 -13.41
N VAL A 129 -0.79 -24.13 -13.37
CA VAL A 129 0.52 -24.77 -13.57
C VAL A 129 1.11 -25.14 -12.22
N TYR A 130 1.48 -26.40 -12.04
CA TYR A 130 2.15 -26.91 -10.85
C TYR A 130 3.31 -27.82 -11.26
N HIS A 131 4.53 -27.51 -10.80
CA HIS A 131 5.77 -28.18 -11.23
C HIS A 131 5.93 -28.28 -12.75
N GLY A 132 5.51 -27.23 -13.48
CA GLY A 132 5.59 -27.18 -14.94
C GLY A 132 4.51 -27.98 -15.67
N MET A 133 3.58 -28.63 -14.96
CA MET A 133 2.47 -29.38 -15.54
C MET A 133 1.16 -28.61 -15.40
N ASN A 134 0.31 -28.68 -16.43
CA ASN A 134 -1.04 -28.15 -16.37
C ASN A 134 -1.95 -29.11 -15.59
N GLU A 135 -2.58 -28.61 -14.54
CA GLU A 135 -3.48 -29.35 -13.66
C GLU A 135 -4.84 -28.65 -13.60
N THR A 136 -5.89 -29.41 -13.30
CA THR A 136 -7.26 -28.89 -13.15
C THR A 136 -7.86 -29.33 -11.82
N VAL A 137 -8.51 -28.40 -11.11
CA VAL A 137 -9.29 -28.70 -9.92
C VAL A 137 -10.71 -28.16 -10.03
N TYR A 138 -11.70 -28.98 -9.67
CA TYR A 138 -13.11 -28.61 -9.72
C TYR A 138 -13.65 -28.21 -8.35
N ALA A 139 -14.54 -27.22 -8.34
CA ALA A 139 -15.24 -26.72 -7.18
C ALA A 139 -16.71 -27.16 -7.20
N LYS A 140 -17.20 -27.67 -6.07
CA LYS A 140 -18.61 -28.09 -5.93
C LYS A 140 -19.59 -26.94 -5.73
N LYS A 141 -19.11 -25.77 -5.28
CA LYS A 141 -19.96 -24.63 -4.92
C LYS A 141 -19.54 -23.39 -5.68
N GLU A 142 -18.34 -22.88 -5.39
CA GLU A 142 -17.92 -21.56 -5.81
C GLU A 142 -16.42 -21.56 -6.13
N VAL A 143 -16.04 -20.71 -7.07
CA VAL A 143 -14.65 -20.30 -7.32
C VAL A 143 -14.53 -18.84 -6.92
N ILE A 144 -13.63 -18.54 -5.98
CA ILE A 144 -13.38 -17.17 -5.49
C ILE A 144 -12.04 -16.72 -6.05
N LEU A 145 -12.08 -15.69 -6.91
CA LEU A 145 -10.87 -15.15 -7.53
C LEU A 145 -10.23 -14.09 -6.64
N CYS A 146 -9.00 -14.33 -6.19
CA CYS A 146 -8.23 -13.43 -5.33
C CYS A 146 -6.82 -13.16 -5.89
N GLY A 147 -6.67 -13.01 -7.21
CA GLY A 147 -5.38 -12.78 -7.88
C GLY A 147 -4.81 -11.37 -7.69
N GLY A 148 -5.50 -10.49 -6.98
CA GLY A 148 -5.14 -9.07 -6.86
C GLY A 148 -5.55 -8.25 -8.09
N VAL A 149 -5.23 -6.95 -8.08
CA VAL A 149 -5.65 -5.98 -9.11
C VAL A 149 -5.05 -6.27 -10.50
N ILE A 150 -3.89 -6.91 -10.54
CA ILE A 150 -3.18 -7.24 -11.77
C ILE A 150 -3.59 -8.61 -12.32
N ASN A 151 -3.47 -9.68 -11.53
CA ASN A 151 -3.68 -11.02 -12.08
C ASN A 151 -5.16 -11.41 -12.20
N SER A 152 -6.06 -10.85 -11.37
CA SER A 152 -7.50 -11.18 -11.47
C SER A 152 -8.10 -10.84 -12.84
N PRO A 153 -7.93 -9.62 -13.41
CA PRO A 153 -8.45 -9.34 -14.74
C PRO A 153 -7.82 -10.22 -15.81
N GLN A 154 -6.50 -10.48 -15.73
CA GLN A 154 -5.84 -11.36 -16.69
C GLN A 154 -6.39 -12.81 -16.64
N ILE A 155 -6.65 -13.36 -15.44
CA ILE A 155 -7.28 -14.69 -15.30
C ILE A 155 -8.69 -14.70 -15.91
N LEU A 156 -9.47 -13.63 -15.70
CA LEU A 156 -10.80 -13.50 -16.31
C LEU A 156 -10.70 -13.47 -17.84
N GLU A 157 -9.77 -12.68 -18.38
CA GLU A 157 -9.57 -12.56 -19.82
C GLU A 157 -9.11 -13.88 -20.44
N LEU A 158 -8.13 -14.58 -19.85
CA LEU A 158 -7.71 -15.92 -20.27
C LEU A 158 -8.85 -16.95 -20.20
N SER A 159 -9.83 -16.70 -19.33
CA SER A 159 -11.06 -17.49 -19.20
C SER A 159 -12.10 -17.20 -20.29
N GLY A 160 -11.89 -16.17 -21.11
CA GLY A 160 -12.83 -15.71 -22.11
C GLY A 160 -13.87 -14.73 -21.54
N ILE A 161 -13.58 -14.07 -20.43
CA ILE A 161 -14.43 -13.04 -19.81
C ILE A 161 -13.74 -11.68 -19.95
N GLY A 162 -14.23 -10.80 -20.82
CA GLY A 162 -13.58 -9.52 -21.08
C GLY A 162 -14.13 -8.77 -22.30
N ASP A 163 -13.41 -7.76 -22.78
CA ASP A 163 -13.73 -7.09 -24.05
C ASP A 163 -13.47 -8.03 -25.25
N PRO A 164 -14.46 -8.32 -26.10
CA PRO A 164 -14.29 -9.22 -27.24
C PRO A 164 -13.13 -8.84 -28.20
N LYS A 165 -12.81 -7.56 -28.33
CA LYS A 165 -11.71 -7.07 -29.17
C LYS A 165 -10.35 -7.39 -28.56
N ILE A 166 -10.19 -7.14 -27.26
CA ILE A 166 -8.97 -7.46 -26.50
C ILE A 166 -8.74 -8.98 -26.51
N LEU A 167 -9.78 -9.76 -26.20
CA LEU A 167 -9.71 -11.23 -26.21
C LEU A 167 -9.33 -11.77 -27.59
N LYS A 168 -9.98 -11.27 -28.65
CA LYS A 168 -9.67 -11.68 -30.03
C LYS A 168 -8.23 -11.34 -30.41
N GLN A 169 -7.71 -10.17 -30.01
CA GLN A 169 -6.33 -9.77 -30.28
C GLN A 169 -5.31 -10.68 -29.57
N ALA A 170 -5.63 -11.11 -28.34
CA ALA A 170 -4.82 -12.06 -27.58
C ALA A 170 -4.98 -13.53 -28.03
N GLY A 171 -5.90 -13.81 -28.98
CA GLY A 171 -6.19 -15.17 -29.44
C GLY A 171 -7.05 -16.00 -28.48
N VAL A 172 -7.88 -15.34 -27.67
CA VAL A 172 -8.83 -15.96 -26.73
C VAL A 172 -10.26 -15.82 -27.23
N GLU A 173 -11.03 -16.91 -27.18
CA GLU A 173 -12.46 -16.89 -27.49
C GLU A 173 -13.25 -16.14 -26.40
N CYS A 174 -14.06 -15.16 -26.81
CA CYS A 174 -14.97 -14.47 -25.91
C CYS A 174 -16.19 -15.34 -25.57
N LYS A 175 -16.30 -15.75 -24.31
CA LYS A 175 -17.43 -16.52 -23.76
C LYS A 175 -18.45 -15.62 -23.07
N ILE A 176 -17.97 -14.59 -22.36
CA ILE A 176 -18.80 -13.60 -21.66
C ILE A 176 -18.23 -12.24 -22.00
N GLU A 177 -19.03 -11.43 -22.69
CA GLU A 177 -18.69 -10.03 -22.98
C GLU A 177 -18.78 -9.21 -21.70
N LEU A 178 -17.63 -8.74 -21.22
CA LEU A 178 -17.53 -7.87 -20.05
C LEU A 178 -16.40 -6.84 -20.24
N PRO A 179 -16.62 -5.77 -21.03
CA PRO A 179 -15.56 -4.83 -21.42
C PRO A 179 -14.89 -4.06 -20.27
N GLY A 180 -15.42 -4.12 -19.05
CA GLY A 180 -14.80 -3.49 -17.88
C GLY A 180 -13.68 -4.31 -17.22
N VAL A 181 -13.45 -5.55 -17.65
CA VAL A 181 -12.31 -6.36 -17.16
C VAL A 181 -11.01 -5.75 -17.66
N GLY A 182 -10.04 -5.57 -16.76
CA GLY A 182 -8.73 -4.96 -17.08
C GLY A 182 -8.74 -3.44 -17.13
N GLU A 183 -9.90 -2.80 -17.13
CA GLU A 183 -10.05 -1.33 -17.22
C GLU A 183 -10.01 -0.62 -15.86
N ASN A 184 -9.87 0.71 -15.89
CA ASN A 184 -9.97 1.59 -14.71
C ASN A 184 -8.94 1.27 -13.60
N LEU A 185 -7.72 0.86 -14.00
CA LEU A 185 -6.59 0.70 -13.09
C LEU A 185 -6.24 2.06 -12.47
N GLN A 186 -6.07 2.05 -11.16
CA GLN A 186 -5.76 3.23 -10.35
C GLN A 186 -4.68 2.85 -9.34
N ASP A 187 -3.75 3.76 -9.12
CA ASP A 187 -2.70 3.63 -8.12
C ASP A 187 -2.33 5.03 -7.61
N HIS A 188 -1.60 5.11 -6.51
CA HIS A 188 -1.09 6.37 -5.99
C HIS A 188 0.23 6.71 -6.68
N ALA A 189 0.20 7.72 -7.57
CA ALA A 189 1.43 8.24 -8.17
C ALA A 189 2.32 8.85 -7.08
N CYS A 190 3.57 8.41 -7.01
CA CYS A 190 4.52 8.78 -5.97
C CYS A 190 5.70 9.56 -6.55
N ALA A 191 6.02 10.70 -5.95
CA ALA A 191 7.25 11.45 -6.18
C ALA A 191 8.13 11.37 -4.92
N VAL A 192 9.44 11.18 -5.11
CA VAL A 192 10.38 10.97 -4.00
C VAL A 192 11.46 12.05 -4.00
N LEU A 193 11.75 12.58 -2.82
CA LEU A 193 12.83 13.54 -2.58
C LEU A 193 13.84 12.92 -1.60
N GLY A 194 15.06 12.71 -2.06
CA GLY A 194 16.18 12.30 -1.21
C GLY A 194 16.91 13.50 -0.62
N LEU A 195 17.28 13.41 0.66
CA LEU A 195 17.97 14.46 1.39
C LEU A 195 19.20 13.91 2.13
N ASP A 196 20.33 14.59 1.99
CA ASP A 196 21.48 14.42 2.87
C ASP A 196 21.27 15.25 4.15
N LEU A 197 21.52 14.61 5.29
CA LEU A 197 21.37 15.18 6.62
C LEU A 197 22.73 15.55 7.21
N LYS A 198 22.70 16.43 8.20
CA LYS A 198 23.91 16.82 8.92
C LYS A 198 24.55 15.59 9.59
N PRO A 199 25.89 15.47 9.58
CA PRO A 199 26.61 14.41 10.29
C PRO A 199 26.14 14.28 11.74
N GLY A 200 26.01 13.04 12.21
CA GLY A 200 25.50 12.71 13.54
C GLY A 200 23.98 12.60 13.65
N THR A 201 23.22 12.91 12.58
CA THR A 201 21.79 12.61 12.53
C THR A 201 21.59 11.10 12.33
N ILE A 202 20.93 10.45 13.29
CA ILE A 202 20.73 8.99 13.26
C ILE A 202 19.53 8.66 12.37
N THR A 203 19.78 7.86 11.34
CA THR A 203 18.78 7.30 10.43
C THR A 203 18.95 5.79 10.38
N MET A 204 18.07 5.07 9.68
CA MET A 204 18.16 3.63 9.47
C MET A 204 19.40 3.22 8.66
N ASP A 205 20.06 4.16 7.96
CA ASP A 205 21.31 3.88 7.27
C ASP A 205 22.42 3.40 8.23
N ILE A 206 22.33 3.75 9.53
CA ILE A 206 23.24 3.27 10.58
C ILE A 206 23.31 1.75 10.67
N LEU A 207 22.31 1.02 10.15
CA LEU A 207 22.33 -0.44 10.05
C LEU A 207 23.35 -0.96 9.03
N GLY A 208 24.06 -0.09 8.30
CA GLY A 208 25.23 -0.48 7.52
C GLY A 208 26.42 -0.80 8.38
N ASP A 209 26.50 -0.19 9.57
CA ASP A 209 27.60 -0.48 10.49
C ASP A 209 27.42 -1.91 11.00
N PRO A 210 28.39 -2.81 10.75
CA PRO A 210 28.27 -4.21 11.15
C PRO A 210 28.02 -4.39 12.65
N GLN A 211 28.59 -3.52 13.50
CA GLN A 211 28.39 -3.61 14.95
C GLN A 211 26.97 -3.22 15.34
N VAL A 212 26.41 -2.20 14.68
CA VAL A 212 25.03 -1.76 14.92
C VAL A 212 24.04 -2.80 14.39
N MET A 213 24.30 -3.38 13.23
CA MET A 213 23.50 -4.48 12.68
C MET A 213 23.56 -5.72 13.58
N GLU A 214 24.72 -6.08 14.12
CA GLU A 214 24.87 -7.17 15.08
C GLU A 214 24.06 -6.90 16.36
N ALA A 215 24.17 -5.70 16.92
CA ALA A 215 23.40 -5.30 18.10
C ALA A 215 21.87 -5.32 17.84
N ALA A 216 21.44 -4.85 16.67
CA ALA A 216 20.05 -4.90 16.23
C ALA A 216 19.56 -6.35 16.06
N GLY A 217 20.41 -7.24 15.53
CA GLY A 217 20.14 -8.67 15.44
C GLY A 217 20.00 -9.33 16.83
N LYS A 218 20.88 -9.00 17.78
CA LYS A 218 20.78 -9.46 19.17
C LYS A 218 19.47 -9.02 19.81
N ALA A 219 19.08 -7.74 19.67
CA ALA A 219 17.80 -7.24 20.18
C ALA A 219 16.58 -7.96 19.54
N LEU A 220 16.64 -8.27 18.24
CA LEU A 220 15.58 -9.03 17.58
C LEU A 220 15.45 -10.46 18.14
N VAL A 221 16.57 -11.13 18.40
CA VAL A 221 16.58 -12.54 18.85
C VAL A 221 16.28 -12.67 20.34
N GLU A 222 16.93 -11.85 21.17
CA GLU A 222 16.86 -11.98 22.63
C GLU A 222 15.60 -11.33 23.21
N THR A 223 15.20 -10.16 22.71
CA THR A 223 14.11 -9.37 23.29
C THR A 223 12.94 -9.12 22.34
N GLN A 224 13.07 -9.53 21.07
CA GLN A 224 12.06 -9.36 20.02
C GLN A 224 11.66 -7.89 19.85
N SER A 225 12.66 -7.01 19.87
CA SER A 225 12.53 -5.56 19.84
C SER A 225 13.64 -4.91 19.01
N GLY A 226 13.62 -3.58 18.93
CA GLY A 226 14.65 -2.80 18.27
C GLY A 226 14.32 -2.52 16.79
N PRO A 227 15.25 -1.87 16.06
CA PRO A 227 14.94 -1.24 14.78
C PRO A 227 14.49 -2.22 13.69
N LEU A 228 14.91 -3.50 13.77
CA LEU A 228 14.49 -4.54 12.82
C LEU A 228 13.02 -4.98 12.99
N THR A 229 12.36 -4.53 14.07
CA THR A 229 10.93 -4.77 14.31
C THR A 229 10.07 -3.55 13.94
N SER A 230 10.69 -2.45 13.53
CA SER A 230 10.00 -1.20 13.22
C SER A 230 9.57 -1.14 11.76
N ILE A 231 8.55 -0.32 11.50
CA ILE A 231 8.12 0.05 10.16
C ILE A 231 8.45 1.51 9.88
N VAL A 232 8.35 1.93 8.62
CA VAL A 232 8.24 3.35 8.29
C VAL A 232 6.89 3.84 8.80
N SER A 233 6.88 4.54 9.93
CA SER A 233 5.65 4.97 10.60
C SER A 233 5.27 6.42 10.30
N THR A 234 6.23 7.28 9.99
CA THR A 234 5.99 8.71 9.85
C THR A 234 5.29 9.03 8.54
N GLN A 235 4.06 9.52 8.63
CA GLN A 235 3.30 9.95 7.46
C GLN A 235 2.38 11.12 7.79
N GLY A 236 1.73 11.67 6.78
CA GLY A 236 0.61 12.56 6.98
C GLY A 236 -0.17 12.80 5.70
N PHE A 237 -1.33 13.41 5.86
CA PHE A 237 -2.22 13.72 4.76
C PHE A 237 -2.69 15.16 4.82
N LEU A 238 -2.87 15.76 3.65
CA LEU A 238 -3.32 17.13 3.54
C LEU A 238 -4.23 17.36 2.34
N PRO A 239 -5.19 18.31 2.47
CA PRO A 239 -5.96 18.80 1.34
C PRO A 239 -5.09 19.66 0.43
N TYR A 240 -5.20 19.40 -0.87
CA TYR A 240 -4.50 20.17 -1.90
C TYR A 240 -4.89 21.65 -1.85
N LYS A 241 -6.18 21.94 -1.63
CA LYS A 241 -6.73 23.29 -1.50
C LYS A 241 -6.04 24.16 -0.45
N LEU A 242 -5.54 23.56 0.64
CA LEU A 242 -4.90 24.32 1.71
C LEU A 242 -3.45 24.69 1.39
N GLN A 243 -2.84 24.07 0.38
CA GLN A 243 -1.45 24.29 0.01
C GLN A 243 -1.27 24.96 -1.35
N ALA A 244 -2.16 24.66 -2.30
CA ALA A 244 -2.11 25.25 -3.63
C ALA A 244 -2.63 26.70 -3.62
N PRO A 245 -1.97 27.63 -4.34
CA PRO A 245 -2.56 28.93 -4.66
C PRO A 245 -3.93 28.77 -5.31
N ALA A 246 -4.86 29.69 -5.03
CA ALA A 246 -6.23 29.63 -5.55
C ALA A 246 -6.27 29.51 -7.10
N SER A 247 -5.41 30.24 -7.80
CA SER A 247 -5.28 30.18 -9.26
C SER A 247 -4.81 28.80 -9.77
N GLU A 248 -3.94 28.12 -9.01
CA GLU A 248 -3.46 26.78 -9.37
C GLU A 248 -4.55 25.74 -9.16
N LEU A 249 -5.30 25.83 -8.06
CA LEU A 249 -6.47 24.98 -7.82
C LEU A 249 -7.52 25.16 -8.93
N GLU A 250 -7.85 26.40 -9.28
CA GLU A 250 -8.80 26.72 -10.36
C GLU A 250 -8.34 26.14 -11.71
N SER A 251 -7.05 26.32 -12.04
CA SER A 251 -6.46 25.75 -13.25
C SER A 251 -6.52 24.23 -13.26
N THR A 252 -6.22 23.59 -12.12
CA THR A 252 -6.29 22.13 -11.95
C THR A 252 -7.72 21.64 -12.18
N VAL A 253 -8.70 22.21 -11.49
CA VAL A 253 -10.12 21.84 -11.63
C VAL A 253 -10.61 22.08 -13.06
N LYS A 254 -10.20 23.18 -13.70
CA LYS A 254 -10.53 23.46 -15.10
C LYS A 254 -10.01 22.37 -16.04
N SER A 255 -8.76 21.93 -15.88
CA SER A 255 -8.18 20.86 -16.71
C SER A 255 -8.94 19.52 -16.57
N ILE A 256 -9.47 19.24 -15.37
CA ILE A 256 -10.30 18.05 -15.13
C ILE A 256 -11.65 18.19 -15.83
N ARG A 257 -12.27 19.37 -15.76
CA ARG A 257 -13.53 19.65 -16.47
C ARG A 257 -13.36 19.57 -17.99
N GLU A 258 -12.22 19.98 -18.52
CA GLU A 258 -11.88 19.79 -19.94
C GLU A 258 -11.79 18.30 -20.31
N THR A 259 -11.17 17.48 -19.45
CA THR A 259 -11.14 16.02 -19.59
C THR A 259 -12.55 15.41 -19.61
N GLN A 260 -13.49 15.95 -18.82
CA GLN A 260 -14.90 15.51 -18.83
C GLN A 260 -15.61 15.77 -20.16
N GLN A 261 -15.15 16.74 -20.97
CA GLN A 261 -15.74 17.07 -22.26
C GLN A 261 -15.20 16.21 -23.42
N LEU A 262 -14.15 15.41 -23.18
CA LEU A 262 -13.63 14.51 -24.20
C LEU A 262 -14.67 13.46 -24.59
N SER A 263 -14.76 13.14 -25.88
CA SER A 263 -15.69 12.14 -26.41
C SER A 263 -15.40 10.72 -25.92
N SER A 264 -14.16 10.43 -25.53
CA SER A 264 -13.73 9.17 -24.94
C SER A 264 -14.16 8.99 -23.48
N THR A 265 -14.66 10.03 -22.82
CA THR A 265 -14.99 9.98 -21.39
C THR A 265 -16.38 9.38 -21.16
N THR A 266 -16.41 8.18 -20.59
CA THR A 266 -17.66 7.45 -20.28
C THR A 266 -18.48 8.14 -19.18
N PRO A 267 -19.81 7.92 -19.09
CA PRO A 267 -20.62 8.45 -17.99
C PRO A 267 -20.12 8.04 -16.59
N PHE A 268 -19.57 6.83 -16.46
CA PHE A 268 -18.97 6.38 -15.20
C PHE A 268 -17.72 7.20 -14.86
N TYR A 269 -16.83 7.39 -15.84
CA TYR A 269 -15.61 8.16 -15.63
C TYR A 269 -15.91 9.64 -15.33
N LYS A 270 -16.93 10.25 -15.97
CA LYS A 270 -17.39 11.61 -15.63
C LYS A 270 -17.74 11.76 -14.14
N ARG A 271 -18.47 10.79 -13.57
CA ARG A 271 -18.80 10.78 -12.14
C ARG A 271 -17.57 10.61 -11.24
N GLN A 272 -16.58 9.83 -11.67
CA GLN A 272 -15.31 9.74 -10.95
C GLN A 272 -14.57 11.09 -10.98
N LEU A 273 -14.57 11.79 -12.12
CA LEU A 273 -13.96 13.11 -12.25
C LEU A 273 -14.69 14.15 -11.39
N ASP A 274 -16.03 14.10 -11.30
CA ASP A 274 -16.80 14.92 -10.37
C ASP A 274 -16.36 14.69 -8.92
N GLN A 275 -16.14 13.43 -8.54
CA GLN A 275 -15.65 13.06 -7.21
C GLN A 275 -14.22 13.57 -6.96
N VAL A 276 -13.33 13.49 -7.96
CA VAL A 276 -11.97 14.05 -7.85
C VAL A 276 -12.03 15.57 -7.66
N ILE A 277 -12.87 16.28 -8.41
CA ILE A 277 -13.07 17.73 -8.24
C ILE A 277 -13.60 18.03 -6.82
N ALA A 278 -14.60 17.29 -6.36
CA ALA A 278 -15.14 17.46 -5.00
C ALA A 278 -14.07 17.23 -3.92
N HIS A 279 -13.17 16.27 -4.12
CA HIS A 279 -12.01 16.07 -3.25
C HIS A 279 -11.03 17.25 -3.29
N LEU A 280 -10.72 17.79 -4.47
CA LEU A 280 -9.80 18.93 -4.61
C LEU A 280 -10.38 20.22 -4.01
N GLU A 281 -11.70 20.42 -4.08
CA GLU A 281 -12.39 21.61 -3.55
C GLU A 281 -12.66 21.52 -2.03
N SER A 282 -12.44 20.35 -1.42
CA SER A 282 -12.63 20.10 0.01
C SER A 282 -11.42 20.50 0.84
N ASP A 283 -11.68 21.08 2.01
CA ASP A 283 -10.70 21.34 3.08
C ASP A 283 -10.47 20.12 4.00
N ARG A 284 -11.14 19.00 3.72
CA ARG A 284 -11.11 17.78 4.55
C ARG A 284 -10.72 16.52 3.79
N SER A 285 -10.45 16.62 2.49
CA SER A 285 -10.02 15.48 1.69
C SER A 285 -8.50 15.35 1.71
N ALA A 286 -7.98 14.14 1.86
CA ALA A 286 -6.55 13.89 1.73
C ALA A 286 -6.16 13.70 0.27
N ASN A 287 -5.84 14.79 -0.42
CA ASN A 287 -5.39 14.70 -1.80
C ASN A 287 -3.91 14.26 -1.89
N LEU A 288 -3.11 14.65 -0.89
CA LEU A 288 -1.67 14.40 -0.84
C LEU A 288 -1.33 13.63 0.44
N GLN A 289 -0.55 12.57 0.30
CA GLN A 289 0.07 11.86 1.40
C GLN A 289 1.57 12.12 1.38
N PHE A 290 2.16 12.37 2.55
CA PHE A 290 3.60 12.41 2.71
C PHE A 290 4.04 11.25 3.57
N ILE A 291 5.13 10.58 3.19
CA ILE A 291 5.75 9.49 3.94
C ILE A 291 7.22 9.85 4.13
N VAL A 292 7.67 9.83 5.38
CA VAL A 292 9.06 10.11 5.73
C VAL A 292 9.76 8.80 6.04
N VAL A 293 10.71 8.44 5.18
CA VAL A 293 11.57 7.28 5.37
C VAL A 293 12.91 7.78 5.90
N PRO A 294 13.29 7.45 7.14
CA PRO A 294 14.59 7.84 7.69
C PRO A 294 15.69 6.91 7.15
N ALA A 295 15.87 6.85 5.83
CA ALA A 295 16.91 6.09 5.15
C ALA A 295 17.20 6.71 3.78
N GLY A 296 18.36 6.40 3.22
CA GLY A 296 18.65 6.69 1.82
C GLY A 296 17.92 5.74 0.86
N ALA A 297 17.83 6.18 -0.39
CA ALA A 297 17.36 5.38 -1.53
C ALA A 297 18.35 5.47 -2.69
N ASP A 298 18.35 4.46 -3.56
CA ASP A 298 19.07 4.42 -4.83
C ASP A 298 18.06 4.63 -5.95
N TYR A 299 17.99 5.86 -6.44
CA TYR A 299 17.06 6.22 -7.52
C TYR A 299 17.61 5.88 -8.91
N GLU A 300 18.92 5.72 -9.05
CA GLU A 300 19.56 5.43 -10.34
C GLU A 300 19.33 3.97 -10.73
N ASN A 301 19.59 3.04 -9.81
CA ASN A 301 19.44 1.61 -10.08
C ASN A 301 18.12 1.03 -9.55
N GLY A 302 17.45 1.75 -8.64
CA GLY A 302 16.24 1.28 -7.97
C GLY A 302 15.07 1.05 -8.92
N ILE A 303 14.95 1.84 -9.99
CA ILE A 303 13.89 1.69 -11.00
C ILE A 303 14.09 0.40 -11.79
N ALA A 304 15.29 0.18 -12.34
CA ALA A 304 15.60 -1.00 -13.15
C ALA A 304 15.49 -2.31 -12.37
N THR A 305 15.79 -2.27 -11.06
CA THR A 305 15.77 -3.46 -10.20
C THR A 305 14.49 -3.60 -9.38
N GLN A 306 13.60 -2.59 -9.41
CA GLN A 306 12.49 -2.42 -8.48
C GLN A 306 12.91 -2.48 -6.99
N LYS A 307 14.19 -2.16 -6.70
CA LYS A 307 14.78 -2.17 -5.36
C LYS A 307 15.34 -0.79 -5.03
N MET A 308 14.45 0.18 -4.84
CA MET A 308 14.83 1.56 -4.53
C MET A 308 15.52 1.72 -3.17
N TRP A 309 15.47 0.72 -2.28
CA TRP A 309 16.16 0.74 -0.99
C TRP A 309 17.42 -0.14 -1.10
N PRO A 310 18.60 0.48 -1.30
CA PRO A 310 19.83 -0.27 -1.39
C PRO A 310 20.18 -0.89 -0.03
N PRO A 311 21.05 -1.91 0.00
CA PRO A 311 21.69 -2.31 1.24
C PRO A 311 22.30 -1.08 1.95
N PRO A 312 22.28 -1.04 3.28
CA PRO A 312 22.90 0.06 4.02
C PRO A 312 24.38 0.27 3.64
N ASP A 313 24.81 1.52 3.52
CA ASP A 313 26.16 1.92 3.09
C ASP A 313 26.86 2.75 4.16
N ASN A 314 27.99 2.24 4.65
CA ASN A 314 28.80 2.87 5.71
C ASN A 314 29.38 4.23 5.35
N ASN A 315 29.43 4.57 4.08
CA ASN A 315 29.93 5.87 3.63
C ASN A 315 28.83 6.93 3.56
N ARG A 316 27.56 6.56 3.74
CA ARG A 316 26.39 7.42 3.53
C ARG A 316 25.28 7.17 4.56
N LEU A 317 25.62 7.42 5.83
CA LEU A 317 24.82 7.08 7.03
C LEU A 317 23.75 8.11 7.45
N HIS A 318 23.61 9.22 6.73
CA HIS A 318 22.82 10.37 7.17
C HIS A 318 21.84 10.80 6.08
N ARG A 319 20.94 9.92 5.65
CA ARG A 319 19.97 10.25 4.59
C ARG A 319 18.53 9.98 4.99
N MET A 320 17.62 10.72 4.36
CA MET A 320 16.19 10.45 4.44
C MET A 320 15.53 10.66 3.08
N VAL A 321 14.36 10.02 2.92
CA VAL A 321 13.46 10.23 1.80
C VAL A 321 12.16 10.84 2.32
N ILE A 322 11.65 11.83 1.59
CA ILE A 322 10.25 12.27 1.69
C ILE A 322 9.56 11.82 0.40
N ALA A 323 8.60 10.92 0.52
CA ALA A 323 7.73 10.53 -0.57
C ALA A 323 6.42 11.32 -0.50
N SER A 324 5.95 11.84 -1.62
CA SER A 324 4.65 12.47 -1.80
C SER A 324 3.80 11.63 -2.74
N CYS A 325 2.63 11.19 -2.29
CA CYS A 325 1.73 10.33 -3.05
C CYS A 325 0.41 11.04 -3.34
N LEU A 326 0.05 11.11 -4.62
CA LEU A 326 -1.25 11.60 -5.08
C LEU A 326 -2.32 10.53 -4.84
N GLN A 327 -3.32 10.83 -4.01
CA GLN A 327 -4.33 9.84 -3.59
C GLN A 327 -5.45 9.62 -4.63
N TYR A 328 -5.80 10.67 -5.39
CA TYR A 328 -6.93 10.63 -6.33
C TYR A 328 -6.49 11.11 -7.73
N PRO A 329 -5.68 10.32 -8.46
CA PRO A 329 -5.29 10.69 -9.80
C PRO A 329 -6.49 10.75 -10.75
N VAL A 330 -6.41 11.61 -11.75
CA VAL A 330 -7.34 11.65 -12.89
C VAL A 330 -7.07 10.48 -13.83
N ALA A 331 -5.79 10.14 -14.04
CA ALA A 331 -5.37 9.08 -14.95
C ALA A 331 -6.00 7.73 -14.60
N ARG A 332 -6.30 6.93 -15.63
CA ARG A 332 -6.78 5.56 -15.54
C ARG A 332 -5.92 4.70 -16.44
N GLY A 333 -5.29 3.68 -15.86
CA GLY A 333 -4.54 2.69 -16.61
C GLY A 333 -5.42 1.51 -17.00
N THR A 334 -4.79 0.51 -17.61
CA THR A 334 -5.40 -0.78 -17.91
C THR A 334 -4.43 -1.92 -17.59
N CYS A 335 -4.95 -3.15 -17.49
CA CYS A 335 -4.18 -4.36 -17.29
C CYS A 335 -4.85 -5.48 -18.08
N HIS A 336 -4.42 -5.65 -19.33
CA HIS A 336 -4.92 -6.66 -20.26
C HIS A 336 -3.87 -7.71 -20.58
N ILE A 337 -4.33 -8.89 -20.97
CA ILE A 337 -3.48 -9.89 -21.64
C ILE A 337 -3.08 -9.43 -23.05
N SER A 338 -1.87 -9.81 -23.46
CA SER A 338 -1.39 -9.66 -24.83
C SER A 338 -1.39 -10.98 -25.61
N SER A 339 -1.48 -12.12 -24.92
CA SER A 339 -1.48 -13.43 -25.54
C SER A 339 -2.30 -14.47 -24.76
N SER A 340 -2.56 -15.62 -25.38
CA SER A 340 -3.18 -16.77 -24.73
C SER A 340 -2.19 -17.65 -23.95
N GLY A 341 -0.92 -17.25 -23.85
CA GLY A 341 0.19 -18.03 -23.27
C GLY A 341 0.19 -18.15 -21.74
N GLY A 342 -0.84 -17.63 -21.06
CA GLY A 342 -0.94 -17.61 -19.61
C GLY A 342 -0.16 -16.47 -18.95
N LEU A 343 -0.30 -16.34 -17.63
CA LEU A 343 0.25 -15.20 -16.86
C LEU A 343 1.78 -15.10 -16.86
N ILE A 344 2.48 -16.17 -17.25
CA ILE A 344 3.95 -16.21 -17.30
C ILE A 344 4.48 -15.41 -18.51
N ALA A 345 3.67 -15.26 -19.57
CA ALA A 345 4.08 -14.60 -20.81
C ALA A 345 3.82 -13.07 -20.82
N ASP A 346 2.83 -12.61 -20.06
CA ASP A 346 2.34 -11.23 -20.12
C ASP A 346 2.67 -10.50 -18.80
N ALA A 347 3.86 -9.89 -18.73
CA ALA A 347 4.10 -8.87 -17.71
C ALA A 347 3.13 -7.70 -17.96
N PRO A 348 2.43 -7.17 -16.95
CA PRO A 348 1.53 -6.04 -17.14
C PRO A 348 2.32 -4.84 -17.69
N THR A 349 1.88 -4.28 -18.81
CA THR A 349 2.18 -2.91 -19.17
C THR A 349 1.29 -2.01 -18.33
N VAL A 350 1.88 -1.32 -17.35
CA VAL A 350 1.21 -0.31 -16.52
C VAL A 350 1.24 1.05 -17.20
#